data_AF-A0AAE1P1J9-F1
#
_entry.id   AF-A0AAE1P1J9-F1
#
_cell.length_a   1.000
_cell.length_b   1.000
_cell.length_c   1.000
_cell.angle_alpha   90.00
_cell.angle_beta   90.00
_cell.angle_gamma   90.00
#
_symmetry.space_group_name_H-M   'P 1'
#
loop_
_entity.id
_entity.type
_entity.pdbx_description
1 polymer ?
#
loop_
_entity_poly.entity_id
_entity_poly.type
_entity_poly.pdbx_seq_one_letter_code
_entity_poly.pdbx_strand_id
1 'polypeptide(L)'
;MLGLHHLLTNSYTVVLMIVLVQSVHIGRKVVANLPTDISTCNLGTVHLKVASVIACASLCISPQCTLYCLKGNECSLFSAKVNGRWVDEGTSGINYGLCYSTWYAHNDITKSIVASFSSSILKPERQPEFAYDGYYCFKVDGYCFTSSSESEPNWNAELGTTQNISSIKILTRGDGMPISTFQDIIVKFGDSSVYSDNPPFGSYSGPSPPEGTTVVITSAMPATGQYLQIASSNSIHLVICEVQILG
;
A
#
# COMPACT_ATOMS: atom_id res chain seq x y z
N MET A 1 -56.71 36.01 -46.82
CA MET A 1 -56.09 34.67 -46.96
C MET A 1 -54.62 34.82 -46.59
N LEU A 2 -54.06 33.79 -45.94
CA LEU A 2 -52.71 33.66 -45.35
C LEU A 2 -52.59 34.08 -43.87
N GLY A 3 -52.74 33.03 -43.05
CA GLY A 3 -52.50 33.01 -41.62
C GLY A 3 -51.03 32.85 -41.27
N LEU A 4 -50.76 33.28 -40.05
CA LEU A 4 -49.49 33.46 -39.36
C LEU A 4 -48.94 32.14 -38.79
N HIS A 5 -47.61 32.05 -38.78
CA HIS A 5 -46.73 31.30 -37.86
C HIS A 5 -46.93 29.80 -37.62
N HIS A 6 -45.99 29.01 -38.15
CA HIS A 6 -45.44 27.84 -37.45
C HIS A 6 -43.95 28.06 -37.19
N LEU A 7 -43.61 28.26 -35.91
CA LEU A 7 -42.30 28.01 -35.34
C LEU A 7 -42.11 26.49 -35.24
N LEU A 8 -41.07 25.95 -35.87
CA LEU A 8 -40.52 24.65 -35.48
C LEU A 8 -39.00 24.78 -35.36
N THR A 9 -38.57 24.31 -34.21
CA THR A 9 -37.30 24.51 -33.53
C THR A 9 -36.18 23.66 -34.11
N ASN A 10 -34.99 24.26 -34.27
CA ASN A 10 -33.75 23.54 -34.51
C ASN A 10 -33.34 22.75 -33.26
N SER A 11 -33.39 21.43 -33.35
CA SER A 11 -32.83 20.52 -32.34
C SER A 11 -31.38 20.20 -32.71
N TYR A 12 -30.44 21.04 -32.28
CA TYR A 12 -29.03 20.66 -32.28
C TYR A 12 -28.78 19.76 -31.07
N THR A 13 -28.70 18.45 -31.32
CA THR A 13 -28.20 17.48 -30.34
C THR A 13 -26.70 17.70 -30.18
N VAL A 14 -26.32 18.57 -29.25
CA VAL A 14 -24.93 18.64 -28.78
C VAL A 14 -24.68 17.39 -27.95
N VAL A 15 -24.19 16.33 -28.59
CA VAL A 15 -23.62 15.19 -27.88
C VAL A 15 -22.33 15.68 -27.23
N LEU A 16 -22.45 16.11 -25.97
CA LEU A 16 -21.32 16.38 -25.10
C LEU A 16 -20.66 15.03 -24.79
N MET A 17 -19.78 14.59 -25.69
CA MET A 17 -18.76 13.58 -25.38
C MET A 17 -17.85 14.21 -24.33
N ILE A 18 -18.19 14.03 -23.05
CA ILE A 18 -17.24 14.22 -21.98
C ILE A 18 -16.19 13.14 -22.19
N VAL A 19 -15.12 13.48 -22.91
CA VAL A 19 -13.88 12.71 -22.88
C VAL A 19 -13.32 12.91 -21.49
N LEU A 20 -13.80 12.10 -20.55
CA LEU A 20 -13.03 11.79 -19.35
C LEU A 20 -11.78 11.10 -19.89
N VAL A 21 -10.71 11.88 -20.11
CA VAL A 21 -9.35 11.34 -20.11
C VAL A 21 -9.11 10.90 -18.67
N GLN A 22 -9.77 9.81 -18.25
CA GLN A 22 -9.29 9.03 -17.13
C GLN A 22 -7.99 8.45 -17.62
N SER A 23 -6.89 9.06 -17.20
CA SER A 23 -5.56 8.49 -17.29
C SER A 23 -5.68 7.07 -16.75
N VAL A 24 -5.76 6.07 -17.64
CA VAL A 24 -5.68 4.68 -17.23
C VAL A 24 -4.29 4.56 -16.62
N HIS A 25 -4.21 4.57 -15.30
CA HIS A 25 -2.96 4.31 -14.60
C HIS A 25 -2.64 2.84 -14.86
N ILE A 26 -1.89 2.61 -15.93
CA ILE A 26 -1.28 1.32 -16.18
C ILE A 26 -0.25 1.16 -15.06
N GLY A 27 -0.57 0.34 -14.07
CA GLY A 27 0.34 -0.01 -12.99
C GLY A 27 1.68 -0.51 -13.52
N ARG A 28 2.64 -0.78 -12.62
CA ARG A 28 3.89 -1.44 -13.02
C ARG A 28 3.73 -2.93 -12.99
N LYS A 29 4.34 -3.62 -13.96
CA LYS A 29 4.39 -5.09 -13.98
C LYS A 29 5.09 -5.56 -12.70
N VAL A 30 4.47 -6.53 -12.03
CA VAL A 30 5.00 -7.16 -10.81
C VAL A 30 5.11 -8.67 -11.02
N VAL A 31 5.64 -9.37 -10.02
CA VAL A 31 5.61 -10.83 -9.98
C VAL A 31 4.16 -11.33 -10.02
N ALA A 32 3.95 -12.39 -10.78
CA ALA A 32 2.62 -12.93 -11.04
C ALA A 32 2.30 -14.17 -10.19
N ASN A 33 3.24 -14.60 -9.35
CA ASN A 33 3.01 -15.61 -8.33
C ASN A 33 2.74 -14.88 -7.01
N LEU A 34 1.48 -14.88 -6.59
CA LEU A 34 0.98 -14.11 -5.45
C LEU A 34 0.56 -15.07 -4.33
N PRO A 35 0.66 -14.69 -3.06
CA PRO A 35 0.36 -15.62 -1.98
C PRO A 35 -1.15 -15.94 -1.94
N THR A 36 -1.53 -17.13 -1.48
CA THR A 36 -2.93 -17.61 -1.57
C THR A 36 -3.96 -16.76 -0.82
N ASP A 37 -3.53 -16.12 0.25
CA ASP A 37 -4.33 -15.22 1.07
C ASP A 37 -4.65 -13.90 0.36
N ILE A 38 -4.04 -13.60 -0.80
CA ILE A 38 -4.42 -12.42 -1.60
C ILE A 38 -5.89 -12.44 -2.03
N SER A 39 -6.50 -13.62 -2.04
CA SER A 39 -7.94 -13.80 -2.23
C SER A 39 -8.80 -13.01 -1.24
N THR A 40 -8.29 -12.69 -0.05
CA THR A 40 -8.96 -11.83 0.95
C THR A 40 -9.05 -10.37 0.51
N CYS A 41 -8.10 -9.92 -0.32
CA CYS A 41 -8.06 -8.60 -0.93
C CYS A 41 -8.72 -8.58 -2.33
N ASN A 42 -9.39 -9.66 -2.74
CA ASN A 42 -10.10 -9.73 -4.02
C ASN A 42 -11.31 -8.81 -4.04
N LEU A 43 -11.41 -7.99 -5.08
CA LEU A 43 -12.55 -7.11 -5.37
C LEU A 43 -13.49 -7.75 -6.41
N GLY A 44 -13.02 -8.73 -7.16
CA GLY A 44 -13.79 -9.48 -8.13
C GLY A 44 -12.93 -10.05 -9.26
N THR A 45 -13.48 -11.07 -9.92
CA THR A 45 -12.90 -11.65 -11.15
C THR A 45 -13.88 -11.49 -12.29
N VAL A 46 -13.40 -11.01 -13.42
CA VAL A 46 -14.18 -10.77 -14.64
C VAL A 46 -13.60 -11.60 -15.79
N HIS A 47 -14.46 -12.32 -16.50
CA HIS A 47 -14.06 -13.02 -17.72
C HIS A 47 -14.08 -12.06 -18.91
N LEU A 48 -12.92 -11.81 -19.49
CA LEU A 48 -12.76 -10.98 -20.68
C LEU A 48 -13.03 -11.81 -21.93
N LYS A 49 -13.70 -11.21 -22.93
CA LYS A 49 -13.84 -11.85 -24.25
C LYS A 49 -12.50 -12.08 -24.94
N VAL A 50 -11.55 -11.17 -24.71
CA VAL A 50 -10.17 -11.24 -25.18
C VAL A 50 -9.26 -10.79 -24.05
N ALA A 51 -8.29 -11.63 -23.68
CA ALA A 51 -7.27 -11.27 -22.71
C ALA A 51 -6.51 -10.01 -23.16
N SER A 52 -6.63 -8.93 -22.41
CA SER A 52 -5.98 -7.66 -22.71
C SER A 52 -5.64 -6.95 -21.42
N VAL A 53 -4.36 -6.58 -21.27
CA VAL A 53 -3.87 -5.79 -20.13
C VAL A 53 -4.64 -4.48 -20.03
N ILE A 54 -4.89 -3.82 -21.16
CA ILE A 54 -5.62 -2.54 -21.21
C ILE A 54 -7.08 -2.75 -20.77
N ALA A 55 -7.73 -3.82 -21.23
CA ALA A 55 -9.09 -4.12 -20.82
C ALA A 55 -9.16 -4.39 -19.31
N CYS A 56 -8.23 -5.20 -18.77
CA CYS A 56 -8.19 -5.47 -17.34
C CYS A 56 -7.87 -4.21 -16.51
N ALA A 57 -6.92 -3.40 -16.95
CA ALA A 57 -6.59 -2.11 -16.33
C ALA A 57 -7.81 -1.16 -16.31
N SER A 58 -8.63 -1.15 -17.37
CA SER A 58 -9.84 -0.32 -17.43
C SER A 58 -10.93 -0.73 -16.44
N LEU A 59 -10.90 -1.98 -15.94
CA LEU A 59 -11.77 -2.42 -14.87
C LEU A 59 -11.24 -2.00 -13.49
N CYS A 60 -9.95 -1.70 -13.39
CA CYS A 60 -9.27 -1.25 -12.18
C CYS A 60 -9.26 0.30 -12.06
N ILE A 61 -10.39 0.96 -12.37
CA ILE A 61 -10.53 2.43 -12.28
C ILE A 61 -10.99 2.90 -10.90
N SER A 62 -11.55 2.01 -10.09
CA SER A 62 -11.96 2.32 -8.72
C SER A 62 -10.75 2.67 -7.86
N PRO A 63 -10.83 3.67 -6.96
CA PRO A 63 -9.73 3.98 -6.04
C PRO A 63 -9.40 2.81 -5.09
N GLN A 64 -10.31 1.86 -4.94
CA GLN A 64 -10.07 0.64 -4.17
C GLN A 64 -9.22 -0.38 -4.93
N CYS A 65 -9.19 -0.33 -6.27
CA CYS A 65 -8.42 -1.27 -7.07
C CYS A 65 -6.99 -0.76 -7.26
N THR A 66 -6.04 -1.54 -6.77
CA THR A 66 -4.61 -1.16 -6.70
C THR A 66 -3.69 -2.24 -7.26
N LEU A 67 -4.23 -3.41 -7.59
CA LEU A 67 -3.57 -4.49 -8.31
C LEU A 67 -4.58 -5.18 -9.21
N TYR A 68 -4.15 -5.53 -10.42
CA TYR A 68 -4.94 -6.37 -11.31
C TYR A 68 -4.05 -7.43 -11.96
N CYS A 69 -4.61 -8.62 -12.15
CA CYS A 69 -3.92 -9.78 -12.67
C CYS A 69 -4.73 -10.51 -13.74
N LEU A 70 -4.03 -11.08 -14.71
CA LEU A 70 -4.59 -11.85 -15.82
C LEU A 70 -4.18 -13.32 -15.71
N LYS A 71 -5.15 -14.23 -15.86
CA LYS A 71 -4.93 -15.67 -16.00
C LYS A 71 -5.78 -16.20 -17.16
N GLY A 72 -5.15 -16.40 -18.31
CA GLY A 72 -5.89 -16.63 -19.55
C GLY A 72 -6.82 -15.43 -19.84
N ASN A 73 -8.13 -15.70 -19.92
CA ASN A 73 -9.15 -14.67 -20.13
C ASN A 73 -9.73 -14.10 -18.83
N GLU A 74 -9.27 -14.54 -17.67
CA GLU A 74 -9.75 -14.02 -16.38
C GLU A 74 -8.93 -12.81 -15.95
N CYS A 75 -9.62 -11.73 -15.59
CA CYS A 75 -9.06 -10.53 -14.98
C CYS A 75 -9.50 -10.47 -13.51
N SER A 76 -8.57 -10.62 -12.59
CA SER A 76 -8.81 -10.49 -11.15
C SER A 76 -8.33 -9.12 -10.67
N LEU A 77 -9.17 -8.47 -9.86
CA LEU A 77 -8.95 -7.12 -9.33
C LEU A 77 -8.78 -7.20 -7.83
N PHE A 78 -7.81 -6.47 -7.27
CA PHE A 78 -7.49 -6.53 -5.86
C PHE A 78 -7.34 -5.14 -5.26
N SER A 79 -7.66 -5.03 -3.97
CA SER A 79 -7.28 -3.89 -3.13
C SER A 79 -5.87 -3.97 -2.58
N ALA A 80 -5.15 -5.05 -2.91
CA ALA A 80 -3.77 -5.24 -2.51
C ALA A 80 -2.79 -4.46 -3.40
N LYS A 81 -1.61 -4.12 -2.86
CA LYS A 81 -0.46 -3.68 -3.66
C LYS A 81 0.69 -4.65 -3.47
N VAL A 82 1.49 -4.81 -4.50
CA VAL A 82 2.66 -5.69 -4.46
C VAL A 82 3.83 -4.92 -5.04
N ASN A 83 4.94 -4.86 -4.31
CA ASN A 83 6.17 -4.26 -4.81
C ASN A 83 6.73 -5.12 -5.97
N GLY A 84 7.33 -4.48 -6.98
CA GLY A 84 7.96 -5.20 -8.10
C GLY A 84 9.12 -6.13 -7.70
N ARG A 85 9.66 -5.95 -6.49
CA ARG A 85 10.71 -6.78 -5.86
C ARG A 85 10.15 -7.78 -4.85
N TRP A 86 8.82 -7.95 -4.76
CA TRP A 86 8.23 -9.05 -4.01
C TRP A 86 8.84 -10.37 -4.50
N VAL A 87 9.27 -11.20 -3.57
CA VAL A 87 9.73 -12.56 -3.85
C VAL A 87 8.75 -13.47 -3.14
N ASP A 88 8.25 -14.49 -3.85
CA ASP A 88 7.46 -15.53 -3.21
C ASP A 88 8.39 -16.37 -2.34
N GLU A 89 8.20 -16.32 -1.03
CA GLU A 89 8.97 -17.13 -0.07
C GLU A 89 8.40 -18.57 0.06
N GLY A 90 7.34 -18.93 -0.68
CA GLY A 90 6.70 -20.25 -0.62
C GLY A 90 6.39 -20.88 -1.99
N THR A 91 5.97 -22.16 -1.98
CA THR A 91 5.51 -22.90 -3.17
C THR A 91 3.99 -22.92 -3.32
N SER A 92 3.25 -22.26 -2.43
CA SER A 92 1.79 -22.26 -2.36
C SER A 92 1.22 -20.90 -2.81
N GLY A 93 1.61 -20.43 -3.98
CA GLY A 93 1.11 -19.19 -4.59
C GLY A 93 0.03 -19.44 -5.65
N ILE A 94 -0.82 -18.44 -5.87
CA ILE A 94 -1.71 -18.37 -7.03
C ILE A 94 -0.92 -17.78 -8.19
N ASN A 95 -0.71 -18.59 -9.21
CA ASN A 95 -0.04 -18.17 -10.43
C ASN A 95 -1.02 -17.48 -11.39
N TYR A 96 -0.67 -16.25 -11.76
CA TYR A 96 -1.24 -15.48 -12.85
C TYR A 96 -0.22 -15.39 -14.00
N GLY A 97 -0.71 -15.11 -15.21
CA GLY A 97 0.15 -14.86 -16.37
C GLY A 97 0.80 -13.48 -16.32
N LEU A 98 0.05 -12.45 -15.89
CA LEU A 98 0.52 -11.06 -15.78
C LEU A 98 -0.15 -10.36 -14.61
N CYS A 99 0.59 -9.54 -13.87
CA CYS A 99 0.05 -8.70 -12.81
C CYS A 99 0.64 -7.30 -12.88
N TYR A 100 -0.15 -6.30 -12.51
CA TYR A 100 0.24 -4.90 -12.50
C TYR A 100 -0.27 -4.21 -11.24
N SER A 101 0.64 -3.56 -10.50
CA SER A 101 0.31 -2.86 -9.26
C SER A 101 0.46 -1.35 -9.40
N THR A 102 -0.38 -0.60 -8.69
CA THR A 102 -0.24 0.84 -8.48
C THR A 102 0.81 1.17 -7.43
N TRP A 103 1.57 0.17 -6.94
CA TRP A 103 2.79 0.38 -6.17
C TRP A 103 3.79 1.18 -7.00
N TYR A 104 3.70 2.51 -6.88
CA TYR A 104 4.53 3.45 -7.61
C TYR A 104 5.08 4.51 -6.67
N ALA A 105 6.39 4.43 -6.47
CA ALA A 105 7.20 5.59 -6.20
C ALA A 105 8.54 5.33 -6.89
N HIS A 106 8.92 6.16 -7.86
CA HIS A 106 10.23 6.08 -8.49
C HIS A 106 11.37 6.23 -7.46
N ASN A 107 11.03 6.82 -6.33
CA ASN A 107 11.88 7.00 -5.17
C ASN A 107 11.60 6.02 -4.02
N ASP A 108 10.86 4.94 -4.28
CA ASP A 108 10.67 3.92 -3.27
C ASP A 108 11.94 3.10 -3.10
N ILE A 109 12.50 3.14 -1.90
CA ILE A 109 13.68 2.37 -1.53
C ILE A 109 13.33 1.09 -0.75
N THR A 110 12.04 0.85 -0.46
CA THR A 110 11.56 -0.40 0.17
C THR A 110 12.02 -1.62 -0.63
N LYS A 111 12.60 -2.61 0.09
CA LYS A 111 13.24 -3.82 -0.45
C LYS A 111 14.36 -3.59 -1.47
N SER A 112 14.88 -2.36 -1.59
CA SER A 112 16.07 -2.09 -2.40
C SER A 112 17.39 -2.34 -1.68
N ILE A 113 17.30 -2.60 -0.38
CA ILE A 113 18.39 -2.64 0.57
C ILE A 113 18.14 -3.79 1.54
N VAL A 114 19.23 -4.35 2.07
CA VAL A 114 19.14 -5.36 3.13
C VAL A 114 18.78 -4.62 4.40
N ALA A 115 17.56 -4.84 4.87
CA ALA A 115 17.12 -4.35 6.16
C ALA A 115 17.40 -5.41 7.23
N SER A 116 17.97 -4.99 8.36
CA SER A 116 17.94 -5.78 9.60
C SER A 116 16.83 -5.22 10.49
N PHE A 117 16.17 -6.08 11.26
CA PHE A 117 15.05 -5.65 12.10
C PHE A 117 15.31 -6.01 13.55
N SER A 118 14.85 -5.15 14.46
CA SER A 118 14.95 -5.37 15.90
C SER A 118 13.70 -4.88 16.60
N SER A 119 12.79 -5.81 16.92
CA SER A 119 11.55 -5.52 17.62
C SER A 119 11.15 -6.67 18.52
N SER A 120 10.45 -6.37 19.60
CA SER A 120 9.71 -7.39 20.32
C SER A 120 8.58 -7.91 19.42
N ILE A 121 8.28 -9.20 19.46
CA ILE A 121 7.23 -9.81 18.63
C ILE A 121 6.22 -10.53 19.53
N LEU A 122 4.94 -10.46 19.16
CA LEU A 122 3.89 -11.18 19.89
C LEU A 122 4.05 -12.70 19.72
N LYS A 123 4.41 -13.15 18.52
CA LYS A 123 4.58 -14.56 18.12
C LYS A 123 5.37 -14.68 16.82
N PRO A 124 5.89 -15.87 16.46
CA PRO A 124 6.74 -16.07 15.28
C PRO A 124 6.11 -15.68 13.95
N GLU A 125 4.77 -15.67 13.82
CA GLU A 125 4.05 -15.27 12.60
C GLU A 125 3.73 -13.77 12.54
N ARG A 126 4.49 -12.95 13.29
CA ARG A 126 4.32 -11.48 13.43
C ARG A 126 5.64 -10.74 13.34
N GLN A 127 6.59 -11.28 12.58
CA GLN A 127 7.94 -10.75 12.45
C GLN A 127 7.93 -9.30 11.90
N PRO A 128 8.91 -8.47 12.29
CA PRO A 128 9.03 -7.10 11.79
C PRO A 128 9.25 -7.02 10.27
N GLU A 129 9.82 -8.06 9.67
CA GLU A 129 10.03 -8.21 8.23
C GLU A 129 8.72 -8.12 7.45
N PHE A 130 7.60 -8.58 8.02
CA PHE A 130 6.30 -8.53 7.35
C PHE A 130 5.79 -7.10 7.13
N ALA A 131 6.20 -6.16 7.98
CA ALA A 131 5.90 -4.74 7.74
C ALA A 131 6.77 -4.13 6.62
N TYR A 132 7.71 -4.86 6.03
CA TYR A 132 8.61 -4.37 4.97
C TYR A 132 8.71 -5.37 3.82
N ASP A 133 7.77 -6.30 3.74
CA ASP A 133 7.83 -7.38 2.77
C ASP A 133 7.37 -6.92 1.38
N GLY A 134 6.74 -5.76 1.24
CA GLY A 134 6.24 -5.25 -0.03
C GLY A 134 4.92 -5.88 -0.46
N TYR A 135 4.16 -6.48 0.47
CA TYR A 135 2.82 -7.02 0.25
C TYR A 135 1.78 -6.27 1.09
N TYR A 136 1.14 -5.32 0.42
CA TYR A 136 0.09 -4.49 0.97
C TYR A 136 -1.25 -5.23 0.90
N CYS A 137 -1.59 -6.09 1.86
CA CYS A 137 -2.94 -6.63 2.02
C CYS A 137 -3.39 -6.57 3.50
N PHE A 138 -3.95 -5.43 3.91
CA PHE A 138 -4.30 -5.13 5.31
C PHE A 138 -5.37 -6.03 5.95
N LYS A 139 -6.04 -6.88 5.16
CA LYS A 139 -7.06 -7.83 5.61
C LYS A 139 -6.46 -9.16 6.08
N VAL A 140 -5.15 -9.36 5.91
CA VAL A 140 -4.47 -10.59 6.27
C VAL A 140 -3.50 -10.28 7.40
N ASP A 141 -3.81 -10.85 8.55
CA ASP A 141 -2.97 -10.69 9.74
C ASP A 141 -1.54 -11.24 9.53
N GLY A 142 -1.39 -12.29 8.72
CA GLY A 142 -0.12 -13.00 8.47
C GLY A 142 1.00 -12.16 7.85
N TYR A 143 0.67 -11.00 7.28
CA TYR A 143 1.62 -10.07 6.64
C TYR A 143 1.63 -8.73 7.37
N CYS A 144 1.35 -8.76 8.68
CA CYS A 144 1.51 -7.62 9.54
C CYS A 144 2.45 -7.96 10.69
N PHE A 145 3.36 -7.04 10.98
CA PHE A 145 4.09 -7.02 12.23
C PHE A 145 3.14 -6.77 13.40
N THR A 146 3.35 -7.45 14.51
CA THR A 146 2.71 -7.12 15.79
C THR A 146 3.71 -7.27 16.92
N SER A 147 3.95 -6.16 17.62
CA SER A 147 4.84 -6.16 18.77
C SER A 147 4.30 -7.00 19.92
N SER A 148 5.18 -7.38 20.84
CA SER A 148 4.74 -7.86 22.15
C SER A 148 4.03 -6.74 22.93
N SER A 149 3.41 -7.09 24.06
CA SER A 149 2.79 -6.10 24.95
C SER A 149 3.88 -5.39 25.76
N GLU A 150 4.13 -4.12 25.49
CA GLU A 150 5.15 -3.32 26.17
C GLU A 150 4.72 -1.85 26.30
N SER A 151 5.42 -1.02 27.10
CA SER A 151 5.01 0.37 27.34
C SER A 151 5.21 1.29 26.14
N GLU A 152 6.22 1.00 25.32
CA GLU A 152 6.58 1.77 24.13
C GLU A 152 6.88 0.79 22.97
N PRO A 153 5.85 0.14 22.42
CA PRO A 153 6.03 -0.83 21.37
C PRO A 153 6.59 -0.17 20.13
N ASN A 154 7.56 -0.84 19.51
CA ASN A 154 8.37 -0.26 18.46
C ASN A 154 8.69 -1.23 17.33
N TRP A 155 8.80 -0.65 16.15
CA TRP A 155 9.30 -1.28 14.93
C TRP A 155 10.60 -0.59 14.53
N ASN A 156 11.72 -1.32 14.48
CA ASN A 156 13.01 -0.76 14.08
C ASN A 156 13.56 -1.50 12.85
N ALA A 157 14.03 -0.72 11.88
CA ALA A 157 14.72 -1.21 10.70
C ALA A 157 16.05 -0.49 10.50
N GLU A 158 17.12 -1.26 10.32
CA GLU A 158 18.42 -0.79 9.86
C GLU A 158 18.53 -1.03 8.35
N LEU A 159 18.59 0.04 7.58
CA LEU A 159 18.57 0.06 6.11
C LEU A 159 19.88 -0.40 5.44
N GLY A 160 20.89 -0.79 6.23
CA GLY A 160 22.21 -1.28 5.79
C GLY A 160 23.13 -0.24 5.14
N THR A 161 22.60 0.90 4.71
CA THR A 161 23.33 2.05 4.15
C THR A 161 22.61 3.33 4.50
N THR A 162 23.33 4.45 4.58
CA THR A 162 22.71 5.77 4.75
C THR A 162 21.83 6.11 3.55
N GLN A 163 20.56 6.36 3.83
CA GLN A 163 19.53 6.77 2.89
C GLN A 163 19.16 8.22 3.13
N ASN A 164 18.76 8.91 2.06
CA ASN A 164 18.11 10.20 2.14
C ASN A 164 16.62 10.00 1.87
N ILE A 165 15.75 10.28 2.85
CA ILE A 165 14.32 10.01 2.77
C ILE A 165 13.50 11.27 3.06
N SER A 166 12.41 11.43 2.33
CA SER A 166 11.50 12.58 2.44
C SER A 166 10.16 12.20 3.07
N SER A 167 9.73 10.95 2.92
CA SER A 167 8.48 10.48 3.51
C SER A 167 8.46 8.97 3.74
N ILE A 168 7.62 8.55 4.67
CA ILE A 168 7.25 7.15 4.85
C ILE A 168 5.74 7.01 4.77
N LYS A 169 5.28 5.87 4.26
CA LYS A 169 3.86 5.50 4.25
C LYS A 169 3.70 4.22 5.05
N ILE A 170 2.79 4.24 6.01
CA ILE A 170 2.54 3.13 6.92
C ILE A 170 1.11 2.64 6.69
N LEU A 171 0.96 1.36 6.38
CA LEU A 171 -0.34 0.71 6.30
C LEU A 171 -0.75 0.18 7.67
N THR A 172 -1.92 0.64 8.14
CA THR A 172 -2.55 0.07 9.33
C THR A 172 -3.28 -1.22 9.01
N ARG A 173 -3.44 -2.10 10.02
CA ARG A 173 -4.24 -3.31 9.91
C ARG A 173 -5.73 -2.97 9.75
N GLY A 174 -6.49 -3.82 9.07
CA GLY A 174 -7.92 -3.57 8.83
C GLY A 174 -8.80 -4.81 8.73
N ASP A 175 -8.68 -5.69 9.72
CA ASP A 175 -9.50 -6.88 9.91
C ASP A 175 -10.40 -6.81 11.16
N GLY A 176 -10.61 -5.62 11.74
CA GLY A 176 -11.49 -5.41 12.89
C GLY A 176 -10.95 -5.83 14.26
N MET A 177 -9.68 -6.21 14.36
CA MET A 177 -9.14 -6.77 15.60
C MET A 177 -8.79 -5.68 16.64
N PRO A 178 -9.22 -5.78 17.91
CA PRO A 178 -8.99 -4.74 18.92
C PRO A 178 -7.52 -4.39 19.20
N ILE A 179 -6.59 -5.30 18.88
CA ILE A 179 -5.15 -5.10 19.05
C ILE A 179 -4.56 -4.14 18.00
N SER A 180 -5.31 -3.79 16.95
CA SER A 180 -4.81 -3.03 15.79
C SER A 180 -4.70 -1.52 16.00
N THR A 181 -4.54 -1.06 17.25
CA THR A 181 -4.46 0.37 17.57
C THR A 181 -3.19 0.97 16.97
N PHE A 182 -3.35 2.03 16.17
CA PHE A 182 -2.28 2.85 15.60
C PHE A 182 -2.45 4.29 16.11
N GLN A 183 -1.95 4.57 17.30
CA GLN A 183 -2.21 5.82 18.01
C GLN A 183 -0.91 6.43 18.51
N ASP A 184 -0.78 7.75 18.39
CA ASP A 184 0.33 8.55 18.93
C ASP A 184 1.71 7.96 18.53
N ILE A 185 1.94 7.92 17.22
CA ILE A 185 3.14 7.35 16.60
C ILE A 185 4.21 8.42 16.46
N ILE A 186 5.43 8.08 16.88
CA ILE A 186 6.63 8.88 16.71
C ILE A 186 7.58 8.12 15.80
N VAL A 187 8.09 8.83 14.80
CA VAL A 187 9.08 8.30 13.86
C VAL A 187 10.39 9.03 14.10
N LYS A 188 11.46 8.26 14.31
CA LYS A 188 12.82 8.75 14.34
C LYS A 188 13.62 8.15 13.20
N PHE A 189 14.54 8.95 12.66
CA PHE A 189 15.41 8.51 11.58
C PHE A 189 16.78 9.15 11.71
N GLY A 190 17.84 8.36 11.67
CA GLY A 190 19.21 8.85 11.79
C GLY A 190 20.25 7.74 11.69
N ASP A 191 21.48 8.02 12.12
CA ASP A 191 22.62 7.11 11.97
C ASP A 191 22.95 6.30 13.25
N SER A 192 22.14 6.42 14.31
CA SER A 192 22.34 5.65 15.55
C SER A 192 21.37 4.47 15.67
N SER A 193 21.82 3.34 16.19
CA SER A 193 20.92 2.25 16.59
C SER A 193 20.16 2.58 17.90
N VAL A 194 20.60 3.61 18.63
CA VAL A 194 20.00 4.04 19.90
C VAL A 194 18.87 5.05 19.64
N TYR A 195 17.65 4.71 20.07
CA TYR A 195 16.45 5.52 19.81
C TYR A 195 16.53 6.97 20.28
N SER A 196 17.12 7.23 21.45
CA SER A 196 17.25 8.58 21.99
C SER A 196 18.11 9.50 21.13
N ASP A 197 19.05 8.92 20.38
CA ASP A 197 20.12 9.66 19.70
C ASP A 197 19.71 10.10 18.29
N ASN A 198 18.67 9.48 17.73
CA ASN A 198 18.13 9.86 16.44
C ASN A 198 17.18 11.07 16.55
N PRO A 199 17.23 12.00 15.58
CA PRO A 199 16.29 13.11 15.52
C PRO A 199 14.88 12.64 15.16
N PRO A 200 13.83 13.41 15.53
CA PRO A 200 12.48 13.15 15.06
C PRO A 200 12.40 13.35 13.54
N PHE A 201 11.83 12.38 12.85
CA PHE A 201 11.51 12.45 11.43
C PHE A 201 10.11 13.03 11.21
N GLY A 202 9.16 12.62 12.03
CA GLY A 202 7.77 13.05 11.99
C GLY A 202 6.92 12.25 12.98
N SER A 203 5.61 12.53 13.00
CA SER A 203 4.69 11.86 13.90
C SER A 203 3.28 11.77 13.32
N TYR A 204 2.48 10.88 13.89
CA TYR A 204 1.03 10.85 13.78
C TYR A 204 0.45 11.00 15.19
N SER A 205 -0.33 12.05 15.43
CA SER A 205 -0.92 12.32 16.73
C SER A 205 -2.43 12.20 16.67
N GLY A 206 -3.02 11.56 17.68
CA GLY A 206 -4.47 11.37 17.77
C GLY A 206 -4.90 9.91 17.61
N PRO A 207 -6.23 9.68 17.52
CA PRO A 207 -6.81 8.34 17.58
C PRO A 207 -6.40 7.51 16.38
N SER A 208 -6.61 6.19 16.47
CA SER A 208 -6.36 5.31 15.32
C SER A 208 -7.14 5.74 14.08
N PRO A 209 -6.49 5.79 12.89
CA PRO A 209 -7.19 6.04 11.65
C PRO A 209 -8.14 4.87 11.33
N PRO A 210 -9.05 5.04 10.36
CA PRO A 210 -9.87 3.92 9.88
C PRO A 210 -9.00 2.72 9.48
N GLU A 211 -9.57 1.54 9.66
CA GLU A 211 -8.94 0.27 9.30
C GLU A 211 -8.43 0.24 7.85
N GLY A 212 -7.21 -0.29 7.66
CA GLY A 212 -6.58 -0.39 6.33
C GLY A 212 -6.13 0.94 5.72
N THR A 213 -6.05 2.00 6.51
CA THR A 213 -5.61 3.33 6.03
C THR A 213 -4.10 3.39 5.85
N THR A 214 -3.66 4.07 4.80
CA THR A 214 -2.26 4.52 4.68
C THR A 214 -2.06 5.82 5.44
N VAL A 215 -1.25 5.81 6.49
CA VAL A 215 -0.77 7.04 7.14
C VAL A 215 0.51 7.48 6.45
N VAL A 216 0.57 8.74 6.04
CA VAL A 216 1.77 9.33 5.42
C VAL A 216 2.45 10.22 6.45
N ILE A 217 3.71 9.93 6.76
CA ILE A 217 4.54 10.74 7.66
C ILE A 217 5.65 11.35 6.82
N THR A 218 5.70 12.67 6.80
CA THR A 218 6.66 13.45 6.01
C THR A 218 7.56 14.25 6.93
N SER A 219 8.84 14.37 6.57
CA SER A 219 9.72 15.35 7.21
C SER A 219 9.64 16.69 6.49
N ALA A 220 9.89 17.78 7.23
CA ALA A 220 9.92 19.14 6.66
C ALA A 220 11.08 19.33 5.67
N MET A 221 12.17 18.57 5.85
CA MET A 221 13.31 18.51 4.95
C MET A 221 13.72 17.04 4.77
N PRO A 222 14.28 16.65 3.60
CA PRO A 222 14.83 15.30 3.45
C PRO A 222 15.84 15.00 4.57
N ALA A 223 15.65 13.86 5.23
CA ALA A 223 16.46 13.42 6.35
C ALA A 223 17.41 12.31 5.91
N THR A 224 18.63 12.31 6.45
CA THR A 224 19.63 11.28 6.19
C THR A 224 19.79 10.37 7.39
N GLY A 225 19.92 9.07 7.15
CA GLY A 225 20.07 8.08 8.21
C GLY A 225 20.11 6.66 7.68
N GLN A 226 20.38 5.69 8.56
CA GLN A 226 20.27 4.27 8.25
C GLN A 226 19.36 3.51 9.22
N TYR A 227 18.93 4.12 10.33
CA TYR A 227 18.04 3.53 11.32
C TYR A 227 16.70 4.24 11.31
N LEU A 228 15.65 3.53 10.89
CA LEU A 228 14.26 3.97 10.95
C LEU A 228 13.57 3.30 12.14
N GLN A 229 13.00 4.12 13.02
CA GLN A 229 12.40 3.65 14.26
C GLN A 229 11.01 4.26 14.42
N ILE A 230 10.00 3.40 14.49
CA ILE A 230 8.59 3.76 14.60
C ILE A 230 8.10 3.25 15.96
N ALA A 231 7.68 4.14 16.84
CA ALA A 231 7.21 3.79 18.18
C ALA A 231 5.84 4.38 18.45
N SER A 232 5.03 3.68 19.24
CA SER A 232 3.79 4.22 19.81
C SER A 232 4.03 4.63 21.26
N SER A 233 3.58 5.83 21.65
CA SER A 233 3.68 6.30 23.04
C SER A 233 2.40 6.08 23.86
N ASN A 234 1.33 5.56 23.26
CA ASN A 234 0.01 5.48 23.91
C ASN A 234 -0.77 4.21 23.55
N SER A 235 -0.05 3.14 23.23
CA SER A 235 -0.60 1.80 22.99
C SER A 235 0.38 0.78 23.52
N ILE A 236 -0.13 -0.36 24.01
CA ILE A 236 0.69 -1.47 24.47
C ILE A 236 1.15 -2.40 23.33
N HIS A 237 0.51 -2.27 22.16
CA HIS A 237 0.89 -2.98 20.93
C HIS A 237 1.10 -2.00 19.78
N LEU A 238 2.04 -2.32 18.91
CA LEU A 238 2.21 -1.68 17.61
C LEU A 238 1.94 -2.71 16.52
N VAL A 239 1.00 -2.40 15.63
CA VAL A 239 0.64 -3.24 14.49
C VAL A 239 0.83 -2.47 13.20
N ILE A 240 1.69 -2.99 12.32
CA ILE A 240 2.03 -2.37 11.03
C ILE A 240 1.97 -3.46 9.97
N CYS A 241 1.21 -3.23 8.89
CA CYS A 241 1.13 -4.20 7.80
C CYS A 241 2.08 -3.89 6.66
N GLU A 242 2.48 -2.62 6.47
CA GLU A 242 3.46 -2.29 5.44
C GLU A 242 4.09 -0.93 5.72
N VAL A 243 5.38 -0.80 5.41
CA VAL A 243 6.17 0.43 5.48
C VAL A 243 6.82 0.65 4.11
N GLN A 244 6.33 1.67 3.42
CA GLN A 244 6.94 2.18 2.20
C GLN A 244 7.85 3.38 2.54
N ILE A 245 9.12 3.33 2.13
CA ILE A 245 10.11 4.37 2.42
C ILE A 245 10.44 5.11 1.13
N LEU A 246 10.28 6.43 1.12
CA LEU A 246 10.39 7.27 -0.07
C LEU A 246 11.55 8.27 0.06
N GLY A 247 12.46 8.21 -0.92
CA GLY A 247 13.63 9.09 -1.12
C GLY A 247 13.32 10.44 -1.72
#